data_AF-A0A967T5U4-F1
#
_entry.id   AF-A0A967T5U4-F1
#
_cell.length_a   1.000
_cell.length_b   1.000
_cell.length_c   1.000
_cell.angle_alpha   90.00
_cell.angle_beta   90.00
_cell.angle_gamma   90.00
#
_symmetry.space_group_name_H-M   'P 1'
#
loop_
_entity.id
_entity.type
_entity.pdbx_description
1 polymer ?
#
loop_
_entity_poly.entity_id
_entity_poly.type
_entity_poly.pdbx_seq_one_letter_code
_entity_poly.pdbx_strand_id
1 'polypeptide(L)'
;PLVVTVSNPITLWPPNHNYTTIDVSQCIVSVSDNCANLSVSDVVITKVTSDEPEDVEGGGDGHTLNDIAIARDCGSVDLRQERQGDGNGRVYTIYLTVSDNDGNATTANCDVHVPHNRNDPA
;
A
#
# COMPACT_ATOMS: atom_id res chain seq x y z
N PRO A 1 17.24 4.15 -12.72
CA PRO A 1 15.88 4.61 -12.40
C PRO A 1 15.84 5.42 -11.10
N LEU A 2 14.95 6.40 -11.01
CA LEU A 2 14.65 7.15 -9.79
C LEU A 2 13.13 7.15 -9.59
N VAL A 3 12.69 6.91 -8.36
CA VAL A 3 11.28 6.96 -7.95
C VAL A 3 11.15 7.91 -6.77
N VAL A 4 10.20 8.83 -6.87
CA VAL A 4 9.77 9.69 -5.76
C VAL A 4 8.38 9.27 -5.35
N THR A 5 8.21 8.84 -4.11
CA THR A 5 6.90 8.46 -3.54
C THR A 5 6.27 9.60 -2.75
N VAL A 6 4.97 9.47 -2.50
CA VAL A 6 4.25 10.40 -1.62
C VAL A 6 4.84 10.35 -0.20
N SER A 7 4.94 11.51 0.45
CA SER A 7 5.46 11.61 1.82
C SER A 7 4.39 11.45 2.90
N ASN A 8 3.11 11.65 2.54
CA ASN A 8 1.98 11.51 3.45
C ASN A 8 1.30 10.17 3.18
N PRO A 9 0.95 9.41 4.22
CA PRO A 9 0.23 8.16 4.05
C PRO A 9 -1.19 8.36 3.51
N ILE A 10 -1.69 7.36 2.80
CA ILE A 10 -3.08 7.33 2.34
C ILE A 10 -3.95 6.85 3.50
N THR A 11 -4.99 7.60 3.85
CA THR A 11 -5.91 7.20 4.95
C THR A 11 -7.14 6.49 4.43
N LEU A 12 -7.41 5.30 4.97
CA LEU A 12 -8.64 4.54 4.79
C LEU A 12 -9.55 4.74 6.00
N TRP A 13 -10.68 5.42 5.81
CA TRP A 13 -11.65 5.70 6.87
C TRP A 13 -13.07 5.81 6.29
N PRO A 14 -14.11 5.30 6.97
CA PRO A 14 -14.09 4.61 8.26
C PRO A 14 -13.62 3.15 8.17
N PRO A 15 -13.16 2.53 9.29
CA PRO A 15 -12.85 1.11 9.36
C PRO A 15 -14.14 0.28 9.27
N ASN A 16 -14.57 -0.02 8.04
CA ASN A 16 -15.87 -0.65 7.75
C ASN A 16 -15.71 -2.04 7.12
N HIS A 17 -14.50 -2.58 7.11
CA HIS A 17 -14.17 -3.94 6.67
C HIS A 17 -14.40 -4.16 5.16
N ASN A 18 -14.64 -3.10 4.38
CA ASN A 18 -14.72 -3.18 2.92
C ASN A 18 -13.33 -3.01 2.28
N TYR A 19 -13.19 -3.46 1.05
CA TYR A 19 -11.99 -3.18 0.26
C TYR A 19 -11.97 -1.74 -0.26
N THR A 20 -10.77 -1.19 -0.36
CA THR A 20 -10.46 0.00 -1.15
C THR A 20 -9.29 -0.32 -2.04
N THR A 21 -9.46 -0.08 -3.34
CA THR A 21 -8.39 -0.22 -4.33
C THR A 21 -7.40 0.93 -4.22
N ILE A 22 -6.12 0.62 -4.11
CA ILE A 22 -5.01 1.56 -4.18
C ILE A 22 -4.22 1.30 -5.46
N ASP A 23 -4.23 2.26 -6.37
CA ASP A 23 -3.42 2.23 -7.59
C ASP A 23 -2.00 2.70 -7.30
N VAL A 24 -1.01 2.12 -7.99
CA VAL A 24 0.40 2.53 -7.90
C VAL A 24 0.59 4.04 -8.16
N SER A 25 -0.24 4.63 -9.02
CA SER A 25 -0.21 6.06 -9.30
C SER A 25 -0.52 6.95 -8.08
N GLN A 26 -1.23 6.44 -7.08
CA GLN A 26 -1.49 7.18 -5.83
C GLN A 26 -0.26 7.21 -4.91
N CYS A 27 0.68 6.28 -5.09
CA CYS A 27 1.89 6.19 -4.29
C CYS A 27 3.08 6.95 -4.87
N ILE A 28 3.01 7.35 -6.13
CA ILE A 28 4.15 7.88 -6.89
C ILE A 28 3.93 9.33 -7.24
N VAL A 29 4.90 10.18 -6.91
CA VAL A 29 4.97 11.58 -7.35
C VAL A 29 5.64 11.68 -8.73
N SER A 30 6.73 10.97 -8.93
CA SER A 30 7.42 10.92 -10.22
C SER A 30 8.33 9.70 -10.38
N VAL A 31 8.55 9.32 -11.64
CA VAL A 31 9.54 8.34 -12.07
C VAL A 31 10.40 9.01 -13.12
N SER A 32 11.72 8.84 -13.04
CA SER A 32 12.63 9.36 -14.05
C SER A 32 13.84 8.45 -14.26
N ASP A 33 14.43 8.55 -15.43
CA ASP A 33 15.71 7.91 -15.75
C ASP A 33 16.48 8.82 -16.73
N ASN A 34 17.81 8.70 -16.72
CA ASN A 34 18.71 9.45 -17.60
C ASN A 34 18.75 8.82 -19.01
N CYS A 35 18.72 7.50 -19.08
CA CYS A 35 18.96 6.72 -20.28
C CYS A 35 17.67 6.07 -20.81
N ALA A 36 16.68 5.82 -19.96
CA ALA A 36 15.40 5.21 -20.32
C ALA A 36 14.21 6.19 -20.25
N ASN A 37 13.20 5.95 -21.08
CA ASN A 37 11.90 6.62 -20.94
C ASN A 37 11.04 5.77 -20.00
N LEU A 38 10.99 6.15 -18.72
CA LEU A 38 10.14 5.51 -17.72
C LEU A 38 8.92 6.37 -17.38
N SER A 39 7.87 5.70 -16.95
CA SER A 39 6.59 6.28 -16.56
C SER A 39 6.03 5.55 -15.33
N VAL A 40 4.95 6.09 -14.76
CA VAL A 40 4.27 5.47 -13.61
C VAL A 40 3.74 4.07 -13.92
N SER A 41 3.35 3.79 -15.17
CA SER A 41 2.88 2.46 -15.59
C SER A 41 3.97 1.39 -15.64
N ASP A 42 5.25 1.79 -15.58
CA ASP A 42 6.38 0.84 -15.52
C ASP A 42 6.67 0.38 -14.08
N VAL A 43 5.97 0.95 -13.09
CA VAL A 43 6.13 0.59 -11.68
C VAL A 43 5.11 -0.46 -11.28
N VAL A 44 5.58 -1.49 -10.59
CA VAL A 44 4.76 -2.63 -10.15
C VAL A 44 4.82 -2.81 -8.65
N ILE A 45 3.72 -3.30 -8.07
CA ILE A 45 3.64 -3.77 -6.69
C ILE A 45 4.30 -5.14 -6.61
N THR A 46 5.29 -5.26 -5.73
CA THR A 46 6.05 -6.52 -5.54
C THR A 46 5.66 -7.25 -4.26
N LYS A 47 5.24 -6.50 -3.25
CA LYS A 47 4.84 -7.01 -1.94
C LYS A 47 3.98 -5.97 -1.25
N VAL A 48 3.06 -6.44 -0.40
CA VAL A 48 2.40 -5.59 0.58
C VAL A 48 2.45 -6.31 1.93
N THR A 49 2.67 -5.56 3.01
CA THR A 49 2.67 -6.08 4.38
C THR A 49 1.72 -5.29 5.25
N SER A 50 1.27 -5.88 6.35
CA SER A 50 0.60 -5.19 7.44
C SER A 50 1.45 -5.30 8.72
N ASP A 51 1.38 -4.28 9.59
CA ASP A 51 1.94 -4.31 10.94
C ASP A 51 1.02 -4.96 11.98
N GLU A 52 -0.24 -5.17 11.64
CA GLU A 52 -1.18 -5.97 12.40
C GLU A 52 -1.35 -7.36 11.78
N PRO A 53 -1.63 -8.40 12.58
CA PRO A 53 -2.03 -9.70 12.06
C PRO A 53 -3.36 -9.62 11.31
N GLU A 54 -3.55 -10.59 10.41
CA GLU A 54 -4.71 -10.73 9.53
C GLU A 54 -6.04 -10.87 10.30
N ASP A 55 -6.09 -11.83 11.23
CA ASP A 55 -7.22 -12.07 12.12
C ASP A 55 -6.69 -12.44 13.50
N VAL A 56 -7.24 -11.82 14.54
CA VAL A 56 -7.01 -12.18 15.93
C VAL A 56 -8.32 -12.53 16.59
N GLU A 57 -8.39 -13.78 17.08
CA GLU A 57 -9.53 -14.25 17.85
C GLU A 57 -9.76 -13.35 19.07
N GLY A 58 -10.95 -12.72 19.11
CA GLY A 58 -11.31 -11.75 20.15
C GLY A 58 -10.73 -10.34 20.00
N GLY A 59 -9.98 -10.04 18.93
CA GLY A 59 -9.35 -8.74 18.67
C GLY A 59 -10.29 -7.66 18.13
N GLY A 60 -11.53 -8.03 17.77
CA GLY A 60 -12.53 -7.07 17.28
C GLY A 60 -12.22 -6.49 15.90
N ASP A 61 -11.34 -7.14 15.15
CA ASP A 61 -11.04 -6.84 13.73
C ASP A 61 -12.13 -7.36 12.78
N GLY A 62 -13.09 -8.15 13.25
CA GLY A 62 -14.24 -8.60 12.44
C GLY A 62 -14.10 -9.97 11.81
N HIS A 63 -13.02 -10.71 12.14
CA HIS A 63 -12.80 -12.09 11.70
C HIS A 63 -12.80 -12.26 10.19
N THR A 64 -12.16 -11.34 9.50
CA THR A 64 -12.03 -11.38 8.05
C THR A 64 -10.66 -11.86 7.62
N LEU A 65 -10.54 -12.28 6.36
CA LEU A 65 -9.31 -12.81 5.79
C LEU A 65 -9.12 -12.25 4.38
N ASN A 66 -7.87 -12.26 3.93
CA ASN A 66 -7.35 -11.67 2.70
C ASN A 66 -7.44 -10.14 2.66
N ASP A 67 -6.98 -9.46 3.70
CA ASP A 67 -6.92 -8.00 3.85
C ASP A 67 -6.10 -7.32 2.77
N ILE A 68 -5.21 -8.08 2.14
CA ILE A 68 -4.33 -7.66 1.06
C ILE A 68 -4.62 -8.54 -0.15
N ALA A 69 -5.11 -7.93 -1.24
CA ALA A 69 -5.29 -8.61 -2.52
C ALA A 69 -4.64 -7.81 -3.66
N ILE A 70 -3.42 -8.21 -4.06
CA ILE A 70 -2.70 -7.56 -5.16
C ILE A 70 -3.34 -7.97 -6.49
N ALA A 71 -3.62 -7.00 -7.36
CA ALA A 71 -4.17 -7.25 -8.68
C ALA A 71 -3.20 -8.06 -9.55
N ARG A 72 -3.74 -8.81 -10.50
CA ARG A 72 -2.97 -9.74 -11.36
C ARG A 72 -1.88 -9.03 -12.19
N ASP A 73 -2.11 -7.79 -12.56
CA ASP A 73 -1.18 -6.94 -13.31
C ASP A 73 -0.17 -6.21 -12.41
N CYS A 74 -0.26 -6.39 -11.09
CA CYS A 74 0.55 -5.72 -10.08
C CYS A 74 0.46 -4.17 -10.13
N GLY A 75 -0.56 -3.61 -10.79
CA GLY A 75 -0.75 -2.16 -10.92
C GLY A 75 -1.57 -1.55 -9.76
N SER A 76 -2.25 -2.40 -8.98
CA SER A 76 -3.07 -1.99 -7.86
C SER A 76 -3.17 -3.09 -6.79
N VAL A 77 -3.64 -2.71 -5.61
CA VAL A 77 -3.94 -3.62 -4.50
C VAL A 77 -5.25 -3.22 -3.85
N ASP A 78 -6.12 -4.20 -3.60
CA ASP A 78 -7.29 -4.02 -2.73
C ASP A 78 -6.85 -4.23 -1.28
N LEU A 79 -7.06 -3.20 -0.45
CA LEU A 79 -6.78 -3.23 0.97
C LEU A 79 -8.07 -3.13 1.77
N ARG A 80 -8.21 -3.97 2.80
CA ARG A 80 -9.37 -3.90 3.66
C ARG A 80 -9.26 -2.71 4.62
N GLN A 81 -10.34 -1.92 4.71
CA GLN A 81 -10.51 -0.87 5.72
C GLN A 81 -10.78 -1.50 7.09
N GLU A 82 -9.81 -2.24 7.60
CA GLU A 82 -9.88 -3.04 8.82
C GLU A 82 -8.63 -2.81 9.66
N ARG A 83 -8.79 -2.97 10.96
CA ARG A 83 -7.74 -2.84 11.97
C ARG A 83 -8.17 -3.56 13.25
N GLN A 84 -7.22 -3.85 14.12
CA GLN A 84 -7.51 -4.40 15.44
C GLN A 84 -8.26 -3.41 16.30
N GLY A 85 -9.29 -3.88 17.01
CA GLY A 85 -10.13 -3.04 17.86
C GLY A 85 -9.40 -2.45 19.06
N ASP A 86 -8.35 -3.10 19.54
CA ASP A 86 -7.52 -2.70 20.69
C ASP A 86 -6.16 -2.11 20.31
N GLY A 87 -5.87 -1.99 19.00
CA GLY A 87 -4.65 -1.38 18.46
C GLY A 87 -4.73 0.14 18.28
N ASN A 88 -3.62 0.73 17.80
CA ASN A 88 -3.52 2.14 17.36
C ASN A 88 -4.06 2.36 15.93
N GLY A 89 -4.27 1.28 15.18
CA GLY A 89 -4.66 1.30 13.79
C GLY A 89 -3.69 0.50 12.95
N ARG A 90 -4.15 0.11 11.76
CA ARG A 90 -3.37 -0.72 10.84
C ARG A 90 -2.55 0.15 9.90
N VAL A 91 -1.32 -0.26 9.64
CA VAL A 91 -0.48 0.26 8.56
C VAL A 91 -0.23 -0.84 7.54
N TYR A 92 -0.62 -0.58 6.30
CA TYR A 92 -0.18 -1.37 5.16
C TYR A 92 1.00 -0.67 4.48
N THR A 93 2.10 -1.39 4.28
CA THR A 93 3.25 -0.91 3.50
C THR A 93 3.27 -1.58 2.14
N ILE A 94 3.11 -0.79 1.08
CA ILE A 94 3.13 -1.25 -0.31
C ILE A 94 4.55 -1.08 -0.86
N TYR A 95 5.18 -2.17 -1.27
CA TYR A 95 6.52 -2.18 -1.87
C TYR A 95 6.44 -2.15 -3.39
N LEU A 96 7.07 -1.13 -3.97
CA LEU A 96 7.06 -0.82 -5.39
C LEU A 96 8.43 -1.12 -6.00
N THR A 97 8.46 -1.54 -7.25
CA THR A 97 9.70 -1.68 -8.04
C THR A 97 9.49 -1.12 -9.44
N VAL A 98 10.49 -0.40 -9.94
CA VAL A 98 10.62 -0.03 -11.35
C VAL A 98 11.95 -0.55 -11.88
N SER A 99 11.95 -1.04 -13.11
CA SER A 99 13.15 -1.50 -13.81
C SER A 99 13.26 -0.83 -15.18
N ASP A 100 14.47 -0.53 -15.62
CA ASP A 100 14.73 -0.11 -17.00
C ASP A 100 15.14 -1.28 -17.91
N ASN A 101 15.26 -1.00 -19.20
CA ASN A 101 15.67 -1.99 -20.20
C ASN A 101 17.14 -2.40 -20.12
N ASP A 102 17.94 -1.68 -19.32
CA ASP A 102 19.36 -1.96 -19.10
C ASP A 102 19.59 -2.83 -17.85
N GLY A 103 18.50 -3.26 -17.18
CA GLY A 103 18.52 -4.14 -16.03
C GLY A 103 18.74 -3.44 -14.70
N ASN A 104 18.73 -2.10 -14.66
CA ASN A 104 18.75 -1.38 -13.40
C ASN A 104 17.35 -1.37 -12.79
N ALA A 105 17.27 -1.59 -11.47
CA ALA A 105 16.02 -1.57 -10.74
C ALA A 105 16.09 -0.61 -9.54
N THR A 106 14.95 -0.07 -9.13
CA THR A 106 14.81 0.75 -7.94
C THR A 106 13.55 0.36 -7.19
N THR A 107 13.69 0.19 -5.88
CA THR A 107 12.58 -0.13 -4.98
C THR A 107 12.17 1.10 -4.17
N ALA A 108 10.87 1.26 -3.94
CA ALA A 108 10.31 2.28 -3.07
C ALA A 108 9.14 1.72 -2.26
N ASN A 109 8.58 2.51 -1.35
CA ASN A 109 7.35 2.16 -0.65
C ASN A 109 6.46 3.38 -0.40
N CYS A 110 5.19 3.09 -0.11
CA CYS A 110 4.19 4.03 0.39
C CYS A 110 3.37 3.33 1.47
N ASP A 111 2.94 4.10 2.46
CA ASP A 111 2.13 3.60 3.56
C ASP A 111 0.65 3.99 3.40
N VAL A 112 -0.22 3.07 3.81
CA VAL A 112 -1.67 3.23 3.84
C VAL A 112 -2.15 2.93 5.25
N HIS A 113 -2.81 3.89 5.90
CA HIS A 113 -3.22 3.80 7.30
C HIS A 113 -4.73 3.58 7.43
N VAL A 114 -5.13 2.68 8.31
CA VAL A 114 -6.49 2.52 8.84
C VAL A 114 -6.47 2.94 10.33
N PRO A 115 -6.50 4.26 10.62
CA PRO A 115 -6.21 4.77 11.96
C PRO A 115 -7.30 4.45 12.96
N HIS A 116 -6.96 4.30 14.26
CA HIS A 116 -7.97 4.07 15.30
C HIS A 116 -9.01 5.21 15.37
N ASN A 117 -8.50 6.43 15.38
CA ASN A 117 -9.28 7.66 15.41
C ASN A 117 -9.02 8.44 14.13
N ARG A 118 -10.07 9.02 13.53
CA ARG A 118 -9.98 9.72 12.23
C ARG A 118 -8.86 10.77 12.13
N ASN A 119 -8.51 11.42 13.23
CA ASN A 119 -7.57 12.54 13.24
C ASN A 119 -6.17 12.17 13.74
N ASP A 120 -5.98 10.92 14.16
CA ASP A 120 -4.69 10.43 14.66
C ASP A 120 -4.06 9.53 13.58
N PRO A 121 -2.74 9.56 13.39
CA PRO A 121 -2.08 8.54 12.59
C PRO A 121 -2.24 7.16 13.24
N ALA A 122 -2.38 6.12 12.40
CA ALA A 122 -2.09 4.75 12.82
C ALA A 122 -0.60 4.66 13.21
#